data_AF-A0A7C5FW48-F1
#
_entry.id   AF-A0A7C5FW48-F1
#
_cell.length_a   1.000
_cell.length_b   1.000
_cell.length_c   1.000
_cell.angle_alpha   90.00
_cell.angle_beta   90.00
_cell.angle_gamma   90.00
#
_symmetry.space_group_name_H-M   'P 1'
#
loop_
_entity.id
_entity.type
_entity.pdbx_description
1 polymer ?
#
loop_
_entity_poly.entity_id
_entity_poly.type
_entity_poly.pdbx_seq_one_letter_code
_entity_poly.pdbx_strand_id
1 'polypeptide(L)'
;MTDSLGRYLRNNRGNATLMAIAALLMLTVLASALVTTAMSSLTIAKRQSLNARALQVAEAGVERAISWLRGAPAPDGTTDGSFRNHVGESGDNHSQCNWYAEQLSANESFKVCIRDAPGVSGRVIIRSESYVTYGSASASRIIEVVAERRAENVSCWNNVIFAGVGQAGHSIDGNVVMRGSVHLLGDGESFTDLDGDSRWDDDEPYTDSNKNGHYDLGEPYTDVDGDGHRDSREPFIDANGNGVRDPALKITDLAEEISGTADIGNNYNGMPSDLLAKIPSCPTTTFAGETVQSLSAKLRVKHGQVSISGSAVAGYPQQIGNSVKETLDGAYVTDGYTGNKGASSVYADNGTSASYDLGDGVVTFPTLQDPFPPYGTYQDYLYSTSTVVNSSLTLSSSNYSVSGPNGSLTYTASTGLLVITGKVYFTGDVNINASKIIYRGKGTIISAGDININCNVLPETRFPTTDALGWIAAKNMTVGGSAQLTLAGAFYAQYKVYIPKQSNIAGSLVSSYFSVKNVPHMYQVPALATSLPPGMPGSDPIWIVTVDIKSWRDLGGYSN
;
A
#
# COMPACT_ATOMS: atom_id res chain seq x y z
N MET A 1 108.24 -2.30 12.14
CA MET A 1 106.82 -2.10 11.76
C MET A 1 105.91 -3.26 12.23
N THR A 2 106.21 -3.92 13.36
CA THR A 2 105.43 -5.07 13.83
C THR A 2 105.17 -5.08 15.34
N ASP A 3 105.41 -3.96 16.05
CA ASP A 3 105.21 -3.90 17.51
C ASP A 3 104.28 -2.75 17.97
N SER A 4 103.74 -1.94 17.04
CA SER A 4 102.74 -0.91 17.36
C SER A 4 101.29 -1.38 17.16
N LEU A 5 101.06 -2.40 16.32
CA LEU A 5 99.72 -2.97 16.07
C LEU A 5 99.22 -3.87 17.21
N GLY A 6 100.11 -4.55 17.93
CA GLY A 6 99.75 -5.40 19.08
C GLY A 6 99.35 -4.62 20.34
N ARG A 7 99.87 -3.39 20.52
CA ARG A 7 99.56 -2.54 21.69
C ARG A 7 98.27 -1.74 21.55
N TYR A 8 97.93 -1.27 20.34
CA TYR A 8 96.63 -0.62 20.09
C TYR A 8 95.44 -1.59 20.23
N LEU A 9 95.63 -2.86 19.87
CA LEU A 9 94.60 -3.90 20.02
C LEU A 9 94.46 -4.44 21.46
N ARG A 10 95.41 -4.18 22.36
CA ARG A 10 95.30 -4.55 23.78
C ARG A 10 94.67 -3.45 24.65
N ASN A 11 94.81 -2.18 24.26
CA ASN A 11 94.28 -1.05 25.05
C ASN A 11 92.89 -0.55 24.60
N ASN A 12 92.43 -0.88 23.38
CA ASN A 12 91.10 -0.51 22.89
C ASN A 12 90.02 -1.58 23.06
N ARG A 13 90.36 -2.75 23.63
CA ARG A 13 89.36 -3.79 23.92
C ARG A 13 88.29 -3.29 24.88
N GLY A 14 88.67 -2.52 25.92
CA GLY A 14 87.72 -1.91 26.86
C GLY A 14 86.79 -0.87 26.22
N ASN A 15 87.31 -0.05 25.31
CA ASN A 15 86.53 1.01 24.65
C ASN A 15 85.62 0.46 23.53
N ALA A 16 86.10 -0.56 22.79
CA ALA A 16 85.28 -1.30 21.83
C ALA A 16 84.17 -2.10 22.53
N THR A 17 84.44 -2.71 23.69
CA THR A 17 83.39 -3.34 24.49
C THR A 17 82.40 -2.33 25.05
N LEU A 18 82.83 -1.14 25.48
CA LEU A 18 81.93 -0.09 25.95
C LEU A 18 81.03 0.44 24.84
N MET A 19 81.55 0.68 23.63
CA MET A 19 80.75 1.07 22.47
C MET A 19 79.81 -0.05 22.02
N ALA A 20 80.25 -1.31 22.06
CA ALA A 20 79.39 -2.46 21.76
C ALA A 20 78.26 -2.60 22.79
N ILE A 21 78.55 -2.41 24.09
CA ILE A 21 77.56 -2.42 25.17
C ILE A 21 76.59 -1.24 25.04
N ALA A 22 77.08 -0.04 24.70
CA ALA A 22 76.23 1.13 24.47
C ALA A 22 75.31 0.95 23.25
N ALA A 23 75.81 0.36 22.16
CA ALA A 23 75.02 0.03 20.99
C ALA A 23 73.98 -1.07 21.29
N LEU A 24 74.37 -2.11 22.04
CA LEU A 24 73.45 -3.15 22.53
C LEU A 24 72.37 -2.55 23.44
N LEU A 25 72.71 -1.64 24.36
CA LEU A 25 71.76 -0.94 25.21
C LEU A 25 70.77 -0.11 24.38
N MET A 26 71.25 0.68 23.41
CA MET A 26 70.37 1.41 22.51
C MET A 26 69.44 0.47 21.74
N LEU A 27 69.97 -0.62 21.17
CA LEU A 27 69.16 -1.61 20.46
C LEU A 27 68.11 -2.27 21.36
N THR A 28 68.43 -2.54 22.63
CA THR A 28 67.45 -3.08 23.59
C THR A 28 66.36 -2.09 23.95
N VAL A 29 66.68 -0.78 24.05
CA VAL A 29 65.68 0.28 24.31
C VAL A 29 64.79 0.51 23.08
N LEU A 30 65.36 0.47 21.89
CA LEU A 30 64.59 0.53 20.63
C LEU A 30 63.70 -0.70 20.46
N ALA A 31 64.22 -1.90 20.76
CA ALA A 31 63.45 -3.15 20.69
C ALA A 31 62.31 -3.17 21.73
N SER A 32 62.56 -2.72 22.97
CA SER A 32 61.53 -2.64 23.99
C SER A 32 60.44 -1.63 23.62
N ALA A 33 60.81 -0.46 23.10
CA ALA A 33 59.86 0.53 22.60
C ALA A 33 58.97 -0.03 21.47
N LEU A 34 59.57 -0.71 20.48
CA LEU A 34 58.83 -1.34 19.38
C LEU A 34 57.86 -2.42 19.89
N VAL A 35 58.28 -3.25 20.85
CA VAL A 35 57.40 -4.26 21.46
C VAL A 35 56.25 -3.61 22.23
N THR A 36 56.51 -2.54 23.00
CA THR A 36 55.45 -1.81 23.72
C THR A 36 54.46 -1.17 22.76
N THR A 37 54.93 -0.54 21.68
CA THR A 37 54.04 0.03 20.64
C THR A 37 53.21 -1.07 19.98
N ALA A 38 53.81 -2.20 19.58
CA ALA A 38 53.09 -3.32 18.98
C ALA A 38 52.03 -3.92 19.92
N MET A 39 52.34 -4.08 21.21
CA MET A 39 51.38 -4.55 22.22
C MET A 39 50.24 -3.55 22.44
N SER A 40 50.53 -2.24 22.42
CA SER A 40 49.52 -1.19 22.53
C SER A 40 48.59 -1.20 21.31
N SER A 41 49.14 -1.24 20.09
CA SER A 41 48.36 -1.35 18.85
C SER A 41 47.49 -2.60 18.82
N LEU A 42 48.01 -3.76 19.26
CA LEU A 42 47.22 -4.99 19.36
C LEU A 42 46.06 -4.87 20.36
N THR A 43 46.29 -4.20 21.49
CA THR A 43 45.24 -3.97 22.50
C THR A 43 44.15 -3.05 21.96
N ILE A 44 44.55 -1.98 21.26
CA ILE A 44 43.62 -1.05 20.61
C ILE A 44 42.80 -1.80 19.56
N ALA A 45 43.45 -2.57 18.68
CA ALA A 45 42.78 -3.35 17.63
C ALA A 45 41.80 -4.38 18.22
N LYS A 46 42.16 -5.07 19.31
CA LYS A 46 41.27 -5.98 20.03
C LYS A 46 40.06 -5.26 20.62
N ARG A 47 40.26 -4.11 21.27
CA ARG A 47 39.16 -3.29 21.81
C ARG A 47 38.25 -2.77 20.71
N GLN A 48 38.81 -2.31 19.59
CA GLN A 48 38.04 -1.88 18.43
C GLN A 48 37.21 -3.04 17.86
N SER A 49 37.81 -4.22 17.70
CA SER A 49 37.09 -5.41 17.22
C SER A 49 35.97 -5.84 18.17
N LEU A 50 36.21 -5.87 19.49
CA LEU A 50 35.20 -6.19 20.49
C LEU A 50 34.05 -5.18 20.50
N ASN A 51 34.37 -3.90 20.40
CA ASN A 51 33.38 -2.83 20.35
C ASN A 51 32.54 -2.90 19.06
N ALA A 52 33.14 -3.21 17.92
CA ALA A 52 32.42 -3.40 16.67
C ALA A 52 31.45 -4.59 16.75
N ARG A 53 31.88 -5.71 17.34
CA ARG A 53 30.99 -6.87 17.60
C ARG A 53 29.86 -6.52 18.55
N ALA A 54 30.16 -5.81 19.63
CA ALA A 54 29.13 -5.36 20.57
C ALA A 54 28.10 -4.46 19.89
N LEU A 55 28.51 -3.60 18.96
CA LEU A 55 27.58 -2.79 18.16
C LEU A 55 26.68 -3.69 17.29
N GLN A 56 27.25 -4.63 16.55
CA GLN A 56 26.50 -5.57 15.70
C GLN A 56 25.47 -6.40 16.49
N VAL A 57 25.83 -6.84 17.70
CA VAL A 57 24.92 -7.59 18.58
C VAL A 57 23.78 -6.70 19.10
N ALA A 58 24.04 -5.42 19.36
CA ALA A 58 22.99 -4.47 19.72
C ALA A 58 22.06 -4.16 18.52
N GLU A 59 22.62 -4.06 17.31
CA GLU A 59 21.84 -3.91 16.07
C GLU A 59 20.94 -5.13 15.84
N ALA A 60 21.43 -6.35 16.09
CA ALA A 60 20.61 -7.56 16.00
C ALA A 60 19.39 -7.52 16.94
N GLY A 61 19.53 -6.94 18.14
CA GLY A 61 18.42 -6.76 19.06
C GLY A 61 17.41 -5.71 18.59
N VAL A 62 17.87 -4.64 17.93
CA VAL A 62 17.00 -3.66 17.28
C VAL A 62 16.23 -4.30 16.11
N GLU A 63 16.92 -5.05 15.25
CA GLU A 63 16.28 -5.75 14.13
C GLU A 63 15.23 -6.77 14.61
N ARG A 64 15.51 -7.47 15.72
CA ARG A 64 14.54 -8.36 16.35
C ARG A 64 13.30 -7.60 16.83
N ALA A 65 13.47 -6.42 17.41
CA ALA A 65 12.33 -5.58 17.81
C ALA A 65 11.53 -5.07 16.60
N ILE A 66 12.21 -4.66 15.53
CA ILE A 66 11.58 -4.21 14.28
C ILE A 66 10.78 -5.35 13.64
N SER A 67 11.24 -6.60 13.71
CA SER A 67 10.50 -7.74 13.15
C SER A 67 9.16 -7.97 13.88
N TRP A 68 9.11 -7.81 15.20
CA TRP A 68 7.85 -7.86 15.95
C TRP A 68 6.91 -6.72 15.56
N LEU A 69 7.43 -5.51 15.35
CA LEU A 69 6.64 -4.37 14.86
C LEU A 69 6.06 -4.63 13.46
N ARG A 70 6.77 -5.40 12.63
CA ARG A 70 6.31 -5.83 11.29
C ARG A 70 5.37 -7.04 11.31
N GLY A 71 5.13 -7.62 12.48
CA GLY A 71 4.13 -8.68 12.69
C GLY A 71 4.68 -10.09 12.86
N ALA A 72 5.99 -10.25 13.03
CA ALA A 72 6.53 -11.50 13.55
C ALA A 72 5.98 -11.75 14.97
N PRO A 73 5.74 -13.01 15.37
CA PRO A 73 5.28 -13.32 16.73
C PRO A 73 6.21 -12.73 17.79
N ALA A 74 5.66 -11.82 18.59
CA ALA A 74 6.35 -11.20 19.70
C ALA A 74 6.40 -12.18 20.91
N PRO A 75 7.21 -11.89 21.94
CA PRO A 75 7.37 -12.78 23.10
C PRO A 75 6.07 -13.08 23.87
N ASP A 76 5.05 -12.21 23.77
CA ASP A 76 3.72 -12.40 24.35
C ASP A 76 2.73 -13.13 23.41
N GLY A 77 3.18 -13.50 22.21
CA GLY A 77 2.38 -14.16 21.17
C GLY A 77 1.63 -13.20 20.25
N THR A 78 1.69 -11.88 20.47
CA THR A 78 1.04 -10.90 19.60
C THR A 78 1.77 -10.77 18.26
N THR A 79 1.02 -10.46 17.19
CA THR A 79 1.53 -10.25 15.82
C THR A 79 1.09 -8.91 15.23
N ASP A 80 0.41 -8.08 16.01
CA ASP A 80 -0.10 -6.77 15.58
C ASP A 80 0.92 -5.63 15.80
N GLY A 81 2.11 -5.95 16.32
CA GLY A 81 3.15 -4.98 16.66
C GLY A 81 2.85 -4.17 17.92
N SER A 82 1.85 -4.58 18.72
CA SER A 82 1.48 -3.92 19.98
C SER A 82 2.43 -4.20 21.14
N PHE A 83 3.30 -5.21 21.02
CA PHE A 83 4.21 -5.62 22.09
C PHE A 83 5.02 -4.44 22.67
N ARG A 84 4.85 -4.21 23.98
CA ARG A 84 5.63 -3.28 24.80
C ARG A 84 6.04 -3.99 26.08
N ASN A 85 7.32 -3.92 26.43
CA ASN A 85 7.86 -4.55 27.64
C ASN A 85 8.47 -3.53 28.59
N HIS A 86 7.99 -2.28 28.55
CA HIS A 86 8.29 -1.24 29.54
C HIS A 86 7.04 -0.96 30.40
N VAL A 87 7.16 -1.04 31.72
CA VAL A 87 6.05 -0.75 32.66
C VAL A 87 6.11 0.70 33.16
N GLY A 88 5.58 1.65 32.38
CA GLY A 88 5.41 3.06 32.79
C GLY A 88 5.64 4.08 31.67
N GLU A 89 5.17 5.32 31.87
CA GLU A 89 5.25 6.43 30.90
C GLU A 89 6.59 7.19 30.90
N SER A 90 7.47 6.95 31.88
CA SER A 90 8.73 7.70 32.03
C SER A 90 9.82 7.20 31.07
N GLY A 91 10.39 8.11 30.26
CA GLY A 91 11.23 7.79 29.11
C GLY A 91 12.65 7.27 29.41
N ASP A 92 13.17 7.52 30.62
CA ASP A 92 14.59 7.26 30.96
C ASP A 92 14.77 6.18 32.04
N ASN A 93 13.68 5.65 32.60
CA ASN A 93 13.76 4.71 33.71
C ASN A 93 13.82 3.25 33.26
N HIS A 94 14.99 2.79 32.85
CA HIS A 94 15.21 1.40 32.42
C HIS A 94 15.02 0.33 33.52
N SER A 95 14.81 0.72 34.78
CA SER A 95 14.43 -0.23 35.84
C SER A 95 13.01 -0.80 35.66
N GLN A 96 12.20 -0.15 34.81
CA GLN A 96 10.85 -0.58 34.45
C GLN A 96 10.79 -1.41 33.16
N CYS A 97 11.94 -1.70 32.53
CA CYS A 97 11.99 -2.62 31.41
C CYS A 97 11.91 -4.08 31.90
N ASN A 98 10.86 -4.79 31.49
CA ASN A 98 10.83 -6.26 31.51
C ASN A 98 11.60 -6.79 30.29
N TRP A 99 12.92 -6.71 30.36
CA TRP A 99 13.82 -7.01 29.25
C TRP A 99 13.57 -8.37 28.58
N TYR A 100 13.41 -8.35 27.26
CA TYR A 100 13.56 -9.57 26.46
C TYR A 100 15.05 -9.79 26.22
N ALA A 101 15.57 -10.97 26.53
CA ALA A 101 16.98 -11.31 26.30
C ALA A 101 17.09 -12.51 25.36
N GLU A 102 18.07 -12.46 24.46
CA GLU A 102 18.36 -13.53 23.53
C GLU A 102 19.87 -13.77 23.48
N GLN A 103 20.24 -15.05 23.52
CA GLN A 103 21.62 -15.50 23.40
C GLN A 103 21.87 -15.88 21.93
N LEU A 104 22.75 -15.15 21.24
CA LEU A 104 23.10 -15.42 19.84
C LEU A 104 24.17 -16.52 19.73
N SER A 105 25.15 -16.48 20.63
CA SER A 105 26.21 -17.47 20.76
C SER A 105 26.68 -17.57 22.21
N ALA A 106 27.56 -18.50 22.56
CA ALA A 106 28.05 -18.66 23.94
C ALA A 106 28.66 -17.37 24.55
N ASN A 107 29.13 -16.45 23.70
CA ASN A 107 29.83 -15.23 24.12
C ASN A 107 29.10 -13.94 23.72
N GLU A 108 27.94 -14.03 23.08
CA GLU A 108 27.23 -12.87 22.52
C GLU A 108 25.75 -12.96 22.85
N SER A 109 25.23 -11.91 23.46
CA SER A 109 23.80 -11.77 23.77
C SER A 109 23.37 -10.32 23.72
N PHE A 110 22.08 -10.11 23.57
CA PHE A 110 21.46 -8.81 23.73
C PHE A 110 20.25 -8.90 24.64
N LYS A 111 19.85 -7.74 25.15
CA LYS A 111 18.52 -7.54 25.71
C LYS A 111 17.87 -6.32 25.08
N VAL A 112 16.56 -6.37 24.88
CA VAL A 112 15.78 -5.33 24.21
C VAL A 112 14.56 -4.91 25.02
N CYS A 113 14.26 -3.62 24.98
CA CYS A 113 13.12 -2.99 25.60
C CYS A 113 12.44 -2.06 24.60
N ILE A 114 11.12 -2.16 24.47
CA ILE A 114 10.28 -1.40 23.54
C ILE A 114 9.20 -0.69 24.34
N ARG A 115 9.01 0.59 24.05
CA ARG A 115 7.98 1.45 24.65
C ARG A 115 7.40 2.42 23.63
N ASP A 116 6.22 2.96 23.90
CA ASP A 116 5.70 4.08 23.10
C ASP A 116 6.49 5.37 23.37
N ALA A 117 6.60 6.20 22.34
CA ALA A 117 7.15 7.54 22.47
C ALA A 117 6.07 8.48 23.04
N PRO A 118 6.43 9.39 23.95
CA PRO A 118 5.46 10.32 24.53
C PRO A 118 4.91 11.28 23.46
N GLY A 119 3.59 11.52 23.52
CA GLY A 119 2.92 12.57 22.75
C GLY A 119 2.69 12.29 21.26
N VAL A 120 3.08 11.12 20.73
CA VAL A 120 2.80 10.74 19.33
C VAL A 120 2.42 9.27 19.21
N SER A 121 1.19 9.03 18.79
CA SER A 121 0.68 7.68 18.51
C SER A 121 1.47 7.00 17.39
N GLY A 122 1.75 5.70 17.54
CA GLY A 122 2.47 4.90 16.54
C GLY A 122 3.99 5.05 16.53
N ARG A 123 4.56 6.02 17.26
CA ARG A 123 6.02 6.09 17.50
C ARG A 123 6.42 5.24 18.68
N VAL A 124 7.50 4.50 18.51
CA VAL A 124 8.07 3.60 19.50
C VAL A 124 9.55 3.89 19.67
N ILE A 125 10.03 3.66 20.89
CA ILE A 125 11.45 3.74 21.24
C ILE A 125 11.90 2.33 21.57
N ILE A 126 12.89 1.87 20.80
CA ILE A 126 13.54 0.57 20.92
C ILE A 126 14.92 0.81 21.50
N ARG A 127 15.20 0.18 22.65
CA ARG A 127 16.52 0.18 23.25
C ARG A 127 17.07 -1.23 23.26
N SER A 128 18.25 -1.42 22.69
CA SER A 128 18.98 -2.69 22.74
C SER A 128 20.32 -2.51 23.45
N GLU A 129 20.60 -3.40 24.40
CA GLU A 129 21.89 -3.47 25.10
C GLU A 129 22.56 -4.80 24.80
N SER A 130 23.77 -4.75 24.26
CA SER A 130 24.56 -5.95 23.95
C SER A 130 25.53 -6.33 25.04
N TYR A 131 25.93 -7.59 25.02
CA TYR A 131 26.99 -8.15 25.84
C TYR A 131 27.83 -9.10 25.00
N VAL A 132 29.12 -8.82 24.88
CA VAL A 132 30.08 -9.60 24.10
C VAL A 132 31.29 -9.94 24.95
N THR A 133 31.71 -11.19 24.96
CA THR A 133 32.91 -11.66 25.64
C THR A 133 33.92 -12.29 24.69
N TYR A 134 35.21 -12.15 24.98
CA TYR A 134 36.27 -12.90 24.31
C TYR A 134 37.40 -13.18 25.30
N GLY A 135 37.47 -14.43 25.77
CA GLY A 135 38.35 -14.79 26.88
C GLY A 135 37.91 -14.05 28.16
N SER A 136 38.82 -13.27 28.75
CA SER A 136 38.55 -12.43 29.92
C SER A 136 38.06 -11.01 29.59
N ALA A 137 38.08 -10.61 28.31
CA ALA A 137 37.66 -9.28 27.90
C ALA A 137 36.15 -9.25 27.63
N SER A 138 35.50 -8.13 27.94
CA SER A 138 34.08 -7.93 27.66
C SER A 138 33.82 -6.53 27.12
N ALA A 139 32.80 -6.43 26.28
CA ALA A 139 32.33 -5.18 25.72
C ALA A 139 30.80 -5.15 25.68
N SER A 140 30.24 -3.96 25.79
CA SER A 140 28.82 -3.69 25.67
C SER A 140 28.60 -2.44 24.83
N ARG A 141 27.49 -2.40 24.11
CA ARG A 141 26.97 -1.22 23.41
C ARG A 141 25.49 -1.09 23.66
N ILE A 142 25.04 0.15 23.72
CA ILE A 142 23.64 0.50 23.91
C ILE A 142 23.21 1.33 22.71
N ILE A 143 22.24 0.80 21.97
CA ILE A 143 21.62 1.49 20.84
C ILE A 143 20.19 1.84 21.21
N GLU A 144 19.79 3.06 20.86
CA GLU A 144 18.41 3.51 20.94
C GLU A 144 17.93 3.97 19.56
N VAL A 145 16.75 3.49 19.18
CA VAL A 145 16.11 3.76 17.90
C VAL A 145 14.71 4.25 18.14
N VAL A 146 14.38 5.39 17.54
CA VAL A 146 12.99 5.85 17.45
C VAL A 146 12.44 5.42 16.11
N ALA A 147 11.46 4.54 16.14
CA ALA A 147 10.77 4.05 14.95
C ALA A 147 9.32 4.53 14.95
N GLU A 148 8.75 4.74 13.77
CA GLU A 148 7.32 5.02 13.59
C GLU A 148 6.71 3.87 12.82
N ARG A 149 5.76 3.17 13.44
CA ARG A 149 5.01 2.10 12.81
C ARG A 149 3.74 2.69 12.19
N ARG A 150 3.54 2.42 10.90
CA ARG A 150 2.32 2.76 10.16
C ARG A 150 1.73 1.47 9.61
N ALA A 151 0.44 1.25 9.88
CA ALA A 151 -0.31 0.15 9.29
C ALA A 151 -1.44 0.75 8.45
N GLU A 152 -1.54 0.31 7.20
CA GLU A 152 -2.53 0.80 6.26
C GLU A 152 -3.27 -0.37 5.64
N ASN A 153 -4.60 -0.29 5.58
CA ASN A 153 -5.40 -1.18 4.75
C ASN A 153 -5.44 -0.62 3.33
N VAL A 154 -4.79 -1.30 2.39
CA VAL A 154 -4.70 -0.91 0.97
C VAL A 154 -5.69 -1.66 0.09
N SER A 155 -6.72 -2.29 0.68
CA SER A 155 -7.77 -2.94 -0.11
C SER A 155 -8.49 -1.95 -1.03
N CYS A 156 -9.07 -2.44 -2.12
CA CYS A 156 -9.79 -1.61 -3.10
C CYS A 156 -10.91 -0.78 -2.45
N TRP A 157 -11.50 -1.28 -1.36
CA TRP A 157 -12.58 -0.62 -0.63
C TRP A 157 -12.13 0.55 0.27
N ASN A 158 -10.84 0.69 0.56
CA ASN A 158 -10.31 1.82 1.34
C ASN A 158 -9.84 2.98 0.44
N ASN A 159 -10.56 3.22 -0.65
CA ASN A 159 -10.34 4.31 -1.60
C ASN A 159 -11.70 4.92 -1.98
N VAL A 160 -11.75 6.19 -2.38
CA VAL A 160 -12.96 6.74 -3.01
C VAL A 160 -13.16 6.12 -4.39
N ILE A 161 -12.06 5.94 -5.13
CA ILE A 161 -12.03 5.27 -6.43
C ILE A 161 -10.88 4.26 -6.43
N PHE A 162 -11.19 3.05 -6.87
CA PHE A 162 -10.21 2.04 -7.23
C PHE A 162 -10.44 1.62 -8.68
N ALA A 163 -9.45 1.90 -9.54
CA ALA A 163 -9.50 1.54 -10.95
C ALA A 163 -8.53 0.42 -11.28
N GLY A 164 -9.02 -0.60 -11.98
CA GLY A 164 -8.25 -1.77 -12.40
C GLY A 164 -7.50 -1.56 -13.71
N VAL A 165 -7.95 -2.28 -14.74
CA VAL A 165 -7.33 -2.45 -16.06
C VAL A 165 -7.01 -1.12 -16.77
N GLY A 166 -7.91 -0.14 -16.68
CA GLY A 166 -7.92 1.03 -17.58
C GLY A 166 -8.51 0.68 -18.96
N GLN A 167 -8.99 1.67 -19.71
CA GLN A 167 -9.49 1.47 -21.08
C GLN A 167 -8.97 2.60 -21.99
N ALA A 168 -8.42 2.24 -23.16
CA ALA A 168 -8.01 3.19 -24.21
C ALA A 168 -7.15 4.37 -23.72
N GLY A 169 -6.22 4.12 -22.79
CA GLY A 169 -5.31 5.16 -22.30
C GLY A 169 -5.91 6.10 -21.26
N HIS A 170 -6.99 5.71 -20.56
CA HIS A 170 -7.54 6.40 -19.37
C HIS A 170 -8.14 5.39 -18.36
N SER A 171 -7.86 5.55 -17.07
CA SER A 171 -8.60 4.89 -15.98
C SER A 171 -9.83 5.71 -15.54
N ILE A 172 -9.75 7.04 -15.65
CA ILE A 172 -10.86 7.99 -15.40
C ILE A 172 -10.94 8.98 -16.56
N ASP A 173 -12.09 8.99 -17.25
CA ASP A 173 -12.44 9.98 -18.28
C ASP A 173 -13.40 11.03 -17.71
N GLY A 174 -12.86 12.20 -17.35
CA GLY A 174 -13.62 13.41 -17.07
C GLY A 174 -13.42 14.01 -15.68
N ASN A 175 -13.95 15.22 -15.50
CA ASN A 175 -13.70 16.02 -14.31
C ASN A 175 -14.56 15.60 -13.13
N VAL A 176 -13.95 15.55 -11.95
CA VAL A 176 -14.53 15.03 -10.71
C VAL A 176 -13.93 15.70 -9.48
N VAL A 177 -14.71 15.83 -8.42
CA VAL A 177 -14.21 16.17 -7.08
C VAL A 177 -14.14 14.90 -6.24
N MET A 178 -12.95 14.57 -5.78
CA MET A 178 -12.66 13.36 -5.02
C MET A 178 -12.19 13.72 -3.62
N ARG A 179 -12.87 13.23 -2.59
CA ARG A 179 -12.45 13.37 -1.20
C ARG A 179 -12.05 12.00 -0.66
N GLY A 180 -10.76 11.70 -0.65
CA GLY A 180 -10.21 10.40 -0.25
C GLY A 180 -9.13 9.88 -1.18
N SER A 181 -8.65 8.68 -0.89
CA SER A 181 -7.60 8.01 -1.67
C SER A 181 -8.09 7.58 -3.05
N VAL A 182 -7.25 7.78 -4.06
CA VAL A 182 -7.46 7.35 -5.44
C VAL A 182 -6.36 6.35 -5.77
N HIS A 183 -6.75 5.16 -6.23
CA HIS A 183 -5.80 4.09 -6.55
C HIS A 183 -6.10 3.52 -7.94
N LEU A 184 -5.20 3.78 -8.88
CA LEU A 184 -5.29 3.36 -10.27
C LEU A 184 -4.16 2.35 -10.56
N LEU A 185 -4.51 1.16 -11.03
CA LEU A 185 -3.54 0.14 -11.40
C LEU A 185 -3.04 0.36 -12.83
N GLY A 186 -3.93 0.31 -13.83
CA GLY A 186 -3.53 0.36 -15.23
C GLY A 186 -2.74 -0.88 -15.68
N ASP A 187 -2.89 -2.00 -14.98
CA ASP A 187 -2.14 -3.25 -15.20
C ASP A 187 -2.50 -3.95 -16.52
N GLY A 188 -3.59 -3.53 -17.18
CA GLY A 188 -4.13 -4.27 -18.31
C GLY A 188 -4.73 -5.61 -17.90
N GLU A 189 -5.04 -6.43 -18.89
CA GLU A 189 -5.63 -7.75 -18.72
C GLU A 189 -4.55 -8.85 -18.75
N SER A 190 -4.66 -9.77 -17.80
CA SER A 190 -3.80 -10.95 -17.70
C SER A 190 -4.00 -11.88 -18.89
N PHE A 191 -2.92 -12.50 -19.35
CA PHE A 191 -2.93 -13.48 -20.42
C PHE A 191 -2.07 -14.70 -20.07
N THR A 192 -2.27 -15.78 -20.82
CA THR A 192 -1.48 -17.00 -20.72
C THR A 192 -0.41 -16.96 -21.79
N ASP A 193 0.80 -16.64 -21.35
CA ASP A 193 2.03 -16.69 -22.14
C ASP A 193 2.36 -18.15 -22.51
N LEU A 194 2.03 -18.56 -23.73
CA LEU A 194 2.17 -19.90 -24.27
C LEU A 194 3.57 -20.17 -24.83
N ASP A 195 4.26 -19.13 -25.29
CA ASP A 195 5.55 -19.24 -25.98
C ASP A 195 6.75 -18.77 -25.12
N GLY A 196 6.47 -18.05 -24.03
CA GLY A 196 7.41 -17.63 -22.99
C GLY A 196 8.06 -16.26 -23.24
N ASP A 197 7.53 -15.43 -24.12
CA ASP A 197 8.12 -14.14 -24.51
C ASP A 197 7.69 -12.95 -23.62
N SER A 198 6.73 -13.19 -22.71
CA SER A 198 6.13 -12.21 -21.80
C SER A 198 5.36 -11.07 -22.48
N ARG A 199 4.93 -11.26 -23.72
CA ARG A 199 4.01 -10.42 -24.48
C ARG A 199 2.79 -11.24 -24.84
N TRP A 200 1.72 -10.54 -25.19
CA TRP A 200 0.51 -11.20 -25.63
C TRP A 200 0.46 -11.16 -27.14
N ASP A 201 0.22 -12.32 -27.74
CA ASP A 201 0.12 -12.43 -29.19
C ASP A 201 -1.33 -12.51 -29.66
N ASP A 202 -1.65 -11.72 -30.69
CA ASP A 202 -2.94 -11.83 -31.37
C ASP A 202 -2.91 -12.96 -32.41
N ASP A 203 -4.09 -13.31 -32.97
CA ASP A 203 -4.11 -14.26 -34.09
C ASP A 203 -3.48 -13.62 -35.32
N GLU A 204 -2.32 -14.13 -35.72
CA GLU A 204 -1.69 -13.69 -36.95
C GLU A 204 -2.27 -14.46 -38.16
N PRO A 205 -2.92 -13.75 -39.10
CA PRO A 205 -3.57 -14.39 -40.23
C PRO A 205 -2.52 -14.95 -41.20
N TYR A 206 -2.71 -16.21 -41.59
CA TYR A 206 -1.87 -16.92 -42.56
C TYR A 206 -2.65 -17.33 -43.80
N THR A 207 -1.92 -17.56 -44.90
CA THR A 207 -2.49 -18.10 -46.13
C THR A 207 -2.45 -19.63 -46.09
N ASP A 208 -3.55 -20.24 -45.67
CA ASP A 208 -3.77 -21.70 -45.72
C ASP A 208 -3.84 -22.17 -47.18
N SER A 209 -2.67 -22.47 -47.73
CA SER A 209 -2.45 -22.77 -49.13
C SER A 209 -2.92 -24.19 -49.47
N ASN A 210 -2.95 -25.08 -48.47
CA ASN A 210 -3.35 -26.48 -48.65
C ASN A 210 -4.75 -26.80 -48.11
N LYS A 211 -5.43 -25.82 -47.49
CA LYS A 211 -6.79 -25.90 -46.93
C LYS A 211 -6.94 -26.92 -45.81
N ASN A 212 -5.89 -27.15 -45.02
CA ASN A 212 -5.92 -28.08 -43.90
C ASN A 212 -6.40 -27.43 -42.59
N GLY A 213 -6.59 -26.11 -42.56
CA GLY A 213 -7.01 -25.35 -41.38
C GLY A 213 -5.91 -25.11 -40.33
N HIS A 214 -4.64 -25.32 -40.68
CA HIS A 214 -3.48 -25.12 -39.83
C HIS A 214 -2.37 -24.38 -40.59
N TYR A 215 -1.55 -23.60 -39.87
CA TYR A 215 -0.37 -22.98 -40.45
C TYR A 215 0.71 -24.04 -40.74
N ASP A 216 1.20 -24.07 -41.97
CA ASP A 216 2.35 -24.89 -42.37
C ASP A 216 3.62 -24.05 -42.57
N LEU A 217 4.77 -24.64 -42.23
CA LEU A 217 6.07 -23.98 -42.38
C LEU A 217 6.31 -23.57 -43.84
N GLY A 218 6.38 -22.26 -44.08
CA GLY A 218 6.58 -21.66 -45.41
C GLY A 218 5.33 -21.01 -46.00
N GLU A 219 4.20 -21.06 -45.32
CA GLU A 219 3.03 -20.25 -45.67
C GLU A 219 3.26 -18.77 -45.35
N PRO A 220 2.83 -17.83 -46.22
CA PRO A 220 2.85 -16.42 -45.88
C PRO A 220 1.90 -16.13 -44.72
N TYR A 221 2.37 -15.39 -43.72
CA TYR A 221 1.55 -14.85 -42.64
C TYR A 221 1.76 -13.34 -42.51
N THR A 222 0.87 -12.67 -41.78
CA THR A 222 1.00 -11.25 -41.45
C THR A 222 1.59 -11.15 -40.06
N ASP A 223 2.86 -10.75 -40.00
CA ASP A 223 3.60 -10.41 -38.78
C ASP A 223 3.09 -9.05 -38.27
N VAL A 224 2.17 -9.07 -37.30
CA VAL A 224 1.47 -7.90 -36.76
C VAL A 224 2.32 -7.18 -35.72
N ASP A 225 3.14 -7.92 -34.97
CA ASP A 225 3.88 -7.40 -33.82
C ASP A 225 5.39 -7.16 -34.12
N GLY A 226 5.89 -7.71 -35.24
CA GLY A 226 7.21 -7.51 -35.81
C GLY A 226 8.30 -8.41 -35.24
N ASP A 227 7.95 -9.55 -34.63
CA ASP A 227 8.89 -10.46 -33.97
C ASP A 227 9.60 -11.44 -34.94
N GLY A 228 9.04 -11.64 -36.13
CA GLY A 228 9.56 -12.55 -37.16
C GLY A 228 9.12 -14.02 -37.04
N HIS A 229 8.11 -14.34 -36.23
CA HIS A 229 7.42 -15.64 -36.14
C HIS A 229 5.93 -15.47 -36.39
N ARG A 230 5.22 -16.60 -36.58
CA ARG A 230 3.76 -16.60 -36.72
C ARG A 230 3.14 -16.98 -35.39
N ASP A 231 2.43 -16.07 -34.77
CA ASP A 231 1.88 -16.34 -33.45
C ASP A 231 0.46 -16.90 -33.50
N SER A 232 0.15 -17.71 -32.49
CA SER A 232 -1.20 -18.22 -32.27
C SER A 232 -1.82 -17.43 -31.14
N ARG A 233 -3.04 -16.93 -31.34
CA ARG A 233 -3.71 -16.09 -30.34
C ARG A 233 -3.67 -16.68 -28.94
N GLU A 234 -3.11 -15.92 -28.02
CA GLU A 234 -3.00 -16.36 -26.64
C GLU A 234 -4.30 -16.12 -25.85
N PRO A 235 -4.70 -17.06 -24.97
CA PRO A 235 -5.84 -16.86 -24.10
C PRO A 235 -5.60 -15.71 -23.12
N PHE A 236 -6.56 -14.79 -23.03
CA PHE A 236 -6.57 -13.72 -22.02
C PHE A 236 -7.86 -13.72 -21.21
N ILE A 237 -7.78 -13.13 -20.01
CA ILE A 237 -8.95 -12.87 -19.18
C ILE A 237 -9.53 -11.54 -19.61
N ASP A 238 -10.64 -11.56 -20.34
CA ASP A 238 -11.46 -10.38 -20.67
C ASP A 238 -12.16 -9.91 -19.38
N ALA A 239 -11.37 -9.31 -18.51
CA ALA A 239 -11.80 -8.82 -17.22
C ALA A 239 -12.86 -7.74 -17.41
N ASN A 240 -12.82 -6.95 -18.47
CA ASN A 240 -13.76 -5.84 -18.63
C ASN A 240 -14.96 -6.19 -19.55
N GLY A 241 -14.97 -7.35 -20.19
CA GLY A 241 -16.09 -7.88 -20.97
C GLY A 241 -16.29 -7.20 -22.32
N ASN A 242 -15.25 -6.56 -22.87
CA ASN A 242 -15.32 -5.84 -24.14
C ASN A 242 -14.98 -6.73 -25.36
N GLY A 243 -14.49 -7.96 -25.13
CA GLY A 243 -14.12 -8.94 -26.15
C GLY A 243 -12.73 -8.74 -26.79
N VAL A 244 -11.91 -7.83 -26.28
CA VAL A 244 -10.58 -7.46 -26.78
C VAL A 244 -9.62 -7.34 -25.61
N ARG A 245 -8.38 -7.81 -25.74
CA ARG A 245 -7.39 -7.65 -24.69
C ARG A 245 -6.98 -6.18 -24.53
N ASP A 246 -7.09 -5.65 -23.32
CA ASP A 246 -6.50 -4.36 -22.97
C ASP A 246 -5.07 -4.53 -22.42
N PRO A 247 -4.03 -3.96 -23.08
CA PRO A 247 -2.68 -3.98 -22.55
C PRO A 247 -2.53 -3.05 -21.34
N ALA A 248 -1.47 -3.26 -20.56
CA ALA A 248 -1.10 -2.32 -19.50
C ALA A 248 -0.83 -0.92 -20.06
N LEU A 249 -1.16 0.11 -19.27
CA LEU A 249 -0.90 1.49 -19.63
C LEU A 249 0.61 1.74 -19.76
N LYS A 250 1.01 2.44 -20.81
CA LYS A 250 2.40 2.87 -21.05
C LYS A 250 2.65 4.21 -20.37
N ILE A 251 3.94 4.57 -20.24
CA ILE A 251 4.38 5.87 -19.70
C ILE A 251 3.84 7.08 -20.47
N THR A 252 3.39 6.90 -21.72
CA THR A 252 2.77 7.95 -22.54
C THR A 252 1.26 8.00 -22.45
N ASP A 253 0.65 6.95 -21.88
CA ASP A 253 -0.79 6.85 -21.71
C ASP A 253 -1.20 7.61 -20.44
N LEU A 254 -2.45 8.03 -20.37
CA LEU A 254 -2.98 8.69 -19.21
C LEU A 254 -3.63 7.66 -18.29
N ALA A 255 -3.31 7.68 -17.00
CA ALA A 255 -4.14 7.01 -16.01
C ALA A 255 -5.37 7.86 -15.69
N GLU A 256 -5.18 9.18 -15.62
CA GLU A 256 -6.23 10.10 -15.21
C GLU A 256 -6.02 11.47 -15.87
N GLU A 257 -7.10 12.12 -16.24
CA GLU A 257 -7.11 13.53 -16.63
C GLU A 257 -8.04 14.33 -15.71
N ILE A 258 -7.45 15.26 -14.95
CA ILE A 258 -8.19 16.26 -14.17
C ILE A 258 -7.96 17.66 -14.73
N SER A 259 -9.07 18.34 -15.01
CA SER A 259 -9.06 19.69 -15.58
C SER A 259 -10.14 20.59 -14.97
N GLY A 260 -10.19 21.85 -15.39
CA GLY A 260 -11.18 22.80 -14.91
C GLY A 260 -11.00 23.08 -13.41
N THR A 261 -12.02 22.77 -12.61
CA THR A 261 -12.03 22.94 -11.15
C THR A 261 -12.10 21.60 -10.40
N ALA A 262 -11.76 20.49 -11.06
CA ALA A 262 -11.66 19.17 -10.43
C ALA A 262 -10.60 19.16 -9.34
N ASP A 263 -10.81 18.41 -8.26
CA ASP A 263 -9.81 18.32 -7.20
C ASP A 263 -9.86 17.01 -6.41
N ILE A 264 -8.68 16.58 -5.96
CA ILE A 264 -8.51 15.47 -5.01
C ILE A 264 -8.17 16.08 -3.65
N GLY A 265 -8.94 15.79 -2.61
CA GLY A 265 -8.70 16.34 -1.27
C GLY A 265 -8.78 15.31 -0.15
N ASN A 266 -8.29 15.73 1.02
CA ASN A 266 -8.03 14.84 2.15
C ASN A 266 -9.03 15.00 3.32
N ASN A 267 -10.20 15.57 3.06
CA ASN A 267 -11.22 15.84 4.07
C ASN A 267 -12.61 15.96 3.42
N TYR A 268 -13.68 16.11 4.21
CA TYR A 268 -15.06 16.19 3.70
C TYR A 268 -15.50 17.58 3.22
N ASN A 269 -14.57 18.47 2.83
CA ASN A 269 -14.94 19.77 2.28
C ASN A 269 -15.87 19.62 1.06
N GLY A 270 -16.94 20.41 1.03
CA GLY A 270 -17.98 20.37 0.00
C GLY A 270 -19.07 19.32 0.22
N MET A 271 -18.97 18.44 1.22
CA MET A 271 -20.02 17.43 1.48
C MET A 271 -21.32 18.07 1.98
N PRO A 272 -22.48 17.73 1.38
CA PRO A 272 -23.78 18.14 1.90
C PRO A 272 -24.01 17.68 3.34
N SER A 273 -24.57 18.55 4.19
CA SER A 273 -24.75 18.27 5.62
C SER A 273 -25.69 17.10 5.92
N ASP A 274 -26.67 16.87 5.05
CA ASP A 274 -27.59 15.75 5.11
C ASP A 274 -26.88 14.41 4.82
N LEU A 275 -25.93 14.40 3.87
CA LEU A 275 -25.07 13.25 3.61
C LEU A 275 -24.08 13.02 4.75
N LEU A 276 -23.45 14.08 5.25
CA LEU A 276 -22.48 14.00 6.35
C LEU A 276 -23.12 13.42 7.63
N ALA A 277 -24.38 13.78 7.91
CA ALA A 277 -25.13 13.23 9.04
C ALA A 277 -25.38 11.72 8.95
N LYS A 278 -25.28 11.13 7.75
CA LYS A 278 -25.51 9.70 7.49
C LYS A 278 -24.26 8.83 7.54
N ILE A 279 -23.07 9.42 7.72
CA ILE A 279 -21.79 8.69 7.74
C ILE A 279 -20.99 8.99 9.03
N PRO A 280 -19.93 8.23 9.35
CA PRO A 280 -18.96 8.61 10.37
C PRO A 280 -18.33 9.97 10.07
N SER A 281 -18.01 10.72 11.13
CA SER A 281 -17.21 11.95 11.00
C SER A 281 -15.85 11.65 10.37
N CYS A 282 -15.28 12.64 9.68
CA CYS A 282 -13.92 12.53 9.17
C CYS A 282 -12.96 12.16 10.32
N PRO A 283 -12.09 11.15 10.16
CA PRO A 283 -11.07 10.82 11.15
C PRO A 283 -10.17 12.04 11.43
N THR A 284 -9.51 12.04 12.59
CA THR A 284 -8.56 13.08 12.98
C THR A 284 -7.15 12.52 13.11
N THR A 285 -6.16 13.34 12.79
CA THR A 285 -4.73 13.04 12.95
C THR A 285 -3.98 14.28 13.44
N THR A 286 -2.72 14.11 13.84
CA THR A 286 -1.83 15.23 14.15
C THR A 286 -0.96 15.55 12.94
N PHE A 287 -1.08 16.76 12.40
CA PHE A 287 -0.28 17.24 11.28
C PHE A 287 0.19 18.67 11.55
N ALA A 288 1.45 18.98 11.22
CA ALA A 288 2.06 20.29 11.48
C ALA A 288 1.90 20.83 12.93
N GLY A 289 1.72 19.95 13.91
CA GLY A 289 1.52 20.32 15.33
C GLY A 289 0.06 20.57 15.73
N GLU A 290 -0.90 20.37 14.82
CA GLU A 290 -2.33 20.61 15.04
C GLU A 290 -3.13 19.30 14.91
N THR A 291 -4.25 19.21 15.64
CA THR A 291 -5.23 18.12 15.44
C THR A 291 -6.17 18.50 14.31
N VAL A 292 -6.07 17.81 13.19
CA VAL A 292 -6.81 18.11 11.95
C VAL A 292 -7.62 16.91 11.48
N GLN A 293 -8.71 17.17 10.76
CA GLN A 293 -9.47 16.14 10.04
C GLN A 293 -8.68 15.67 8.81
N SER A 294 -8.51 14.36 8.68
CA SER A 294 -7.82 13.74 7.55
C SER A 294 -8.48 12.42 7.16
N LEU A 295 -8.65 12.19 5.87
CA LEU A 295 -9.03 10.91 5.30
C LEU A 295 -7.80 10.01 5.06
N SER A 296 -6.60 10.50 5.37
CA SER A 296 -5.32 9.87 5.01
C SER A 296 -5.23 9.58 3.51
N ALA A 297 -5.79 10.50 2.70
CA ALA A 297 -5.95 10.38 1.26
C ALA A 297 -4.59 10.33 0.57
N LYS A 298 -4.44 9.34 -0.32
CA LYS A 298 -3.27 9.16 -1.16
C LYS A 298 -3.67 9.06 -2.62
N LEU A 299 -2.82 9.60 -3.50
CA LEU A 299 -2.92 9.35 -4.93
C LEU A 299 -1.91 8.26 -5.28
N ARG A 300 -2.40 7.10 -5.74
CA ARG A 300 -1.59 5.98 -6.20
C ARG A 300 -1.91 5.66 -7.64
N VAL A 301 -0.90 5.68 -8.49
CA VAL A 301 -1.01 5.34 -9.90
C VAL A 301 0.17 4.47 -10.26
N LYS A 302 -0.10 3.19 -10.57
CA LYS A 302 0.93 2.21 -10.87
C LYS A 302 1.43 2.34 -12.31
N HIS A 303 0.51 2.44 -13.27
CA HIS A 303 0.80 2.65 -14.69
C HIS A 303 -0.03 3.82 -15.26
N GLY A 304 0.57 4.60 -16.16
CA GLY A 304 0.00 5.79 -16.81
C GLY A 304 0.28 7.11 -16.07
N GLN A 305 0.33 8.21 -16.82
CA GLN A 305 0.55 9.56 -16.27
C GLN A 305 -0.73 10.18 -15.72
N VAL A 306 -0.58 11.10 -14.78
CA VAL A 306 -1.71 11.95 -14.32
C VAL A 306 -1.63 13.32 -14.98
N SER A 307 -2.60 13.64 -15.85
CA SER A 307 -2.72 14.95 -16.48
C SER A 307 -3.46 15.92 -15.57
N ILE A 308 -2.82 17.06 -15.23
CA ILE A 308 -3.43 18.11 -14.41
C ILE A 308 -3.38 19.44 -15.17
N SER A 309 -4.55 20.01 -15.42
CA SER A 309 -4.71 21.23 -16.21
C SER A 309 -5.74 22.21 -15.62
N GLY A 310 -5.75 23.45 -16.12
CA GLY A 310 -6.69 24.48 -15.65
C GLY A 310 -6.40 24.90 -14.19
N SER A 311 -7.44 24.86 -13.37
CA SER A 311 -7.38 25.13 -11.93
C SER A 311 -7.48 23.84 -11.09
N ALA A 312 -7.33 22.67 -11.72
CA ALA A 312 -7.39 21.39 -11.03
C ALA A 312 -6.19 21.19 -10.10
N VAL A 313 -6.41 20.44 -9.03
CA VAL A 313 -5.40 20.27 -7.97
C VAL A 313 -5.54 18.91 -7.26
N ALA A 314 -4.40 18.33 -6.89
CA ALA A 314 -4.34 17.16 -6.02
C ALA A 314 -3.75 17.56 -4.66
N GLY A 315 -4.58 17.64 -3.64
CA GLY A 315 -4.27 18.29 -2.37
C GLY A 315 -4.33 19.82 -2.48
N TYR A 316 -4.11 20.51 -1.37
CA TYR A 316 -3.98 21.97 -1.34
C TYR A 316 -2.73 22.36 -0.53
N PRO A 317 -2.20 23.59 -0.72
CA PRO A 317 -1.14 24.10 0.14
C PRO A 317 -1.57 24.07 1.61
N GLN A 318 -0.67 23.63 2.50
CA GLN A 318 -0.94 23.58 3.93
C GLN A 318 -1.36 24.95 4.47
N GLN A 319 -2.45 24.99 5.24
CA GLN A 319 -2.88 26.16 5.98
C GLN A 319 -2.83 25.88 7.48
N ILE A 320 -2.06 26.68 8.22
CA ILE A 320 -1.92 26.54 9.69
C ILE A 320 -3.10 27.27 10.36
N GLY A 321 -3.63 26.69 11.44
CA GLY A 321 -4.65 27.32 12.28
C GLY A 321 -6.09 26.97 11.89
N ASN A 322 -6.29 25.91 11.11
CA ASN A 322 -7.62 25.37 10.82
C ASN A 322 -7.76 23.92 11.32
N SER A 323 -8.92 23.29 11.05
CA SER A 323 -9.24 21.96 11.57
C SER A 323 -9.17 20.85 10.52
N VAL A 324 -8.56 21.06 9.36
CA VAL A 324 -8.54 20.10 8.25
C VAL A 324 -7.14 19.96 7.68
N LYS A 325 -6.81 18.79 7.14
CA LYS A 325 -5.57 18.59 6.39
C LYS A 325 -5.81 18.92 4.92
N GLU A 326 -5.02 19.84 4.38
CA GLU A 326 -5.08 20.22 2.96
C GLU A 326 -4.29 19.27 2.06
N THR A 327 -3.07 18.92 2.48
CA THR A 327 -2.17 18.09 1.71
C THR A 327 -2.64 16.64 1.68
N LEU A 328 -2.37 15.94 0.57
CA LEU A 328 -2.47 14.49 0.54
C LEU A 328 -1.41 13.88 1.45
N ASP A 329 -1.71 12.73 2.05
CA ASP A 329 -0.75 11.97 2.86
C ASP A 329 0.36 11.34 2.02
N GLY A 330 0.16 11.26 0.70
CA GLY A 330 1.19 10.89 -0.25
C GLY A 330 0.69 10.87 -1.69
N ALA A 331 1.61 11.05 -2.63
CA ALA A 331 1.40 10.83 -4.04
C ALA A 331 2.48 9.88 -4.58
N TYR A 332 2.05 8.82 -5.25
CA TYR A 332 2.87 7.71 -5.73
C TYR A 332 2.48 7.42 -7.17
N VAL A 333 3.13 8.09 -8.12
CA VAL A 333 2.77 8.08 -9.55
C VAL A 333 4.00 7.69 -10.35
N THR A 334 4.05 6.43 -10.80
CA THR A 334 5.23 5.84 -11.46
C THR A 334 5.64 6.61 -12.71
N ASP A 335 4.68 6.93 -13.57
CA ASP A 335 4.91 7.51 -14.90
C ASP A 335 4.84 9.06 -14.90
N GLY A 336 4.72 9.66 -13.72
CA GLY A 336 4.77 11.10 -13.50
C GLY A 336 3.49 11.86 -13.89
N TYR A 337 3.66 13.17 -14.07
CA TYR A 337 2.56 14.12 -14.25
C TYR A 337 2.71 14.89 -15.56
N THR A 338 1.59 15.17 -16.20
CA THR A 338 1.50 15.95 -17.44
C THR A 338 0.41 17.03 -17.36
N GLY A 339 0.10 17.69 -18.47
CA GLY A 339 -0.83 18.81 -18.53
C GLY A 339 -0.20 20.16 -18.17
N ASN A 340 -0.99 21.23 -18.32
CA ASN A 340 -0.48 22.61 -18.20
C ASN A 340 -0.03 22.98 -16.77
N LYS A 341 -0.46 22.22 -15.76
CA LYS A 341 -0.03 22.37 -14.37
C LYS A 341 0.87 21.22 -13.92
N GLY A 342 0.49 19.99 -14.26
CA GLY A 342 1.20 18.77 -13.87
C GLY A 342 1.55 18.74 -12.39
N ALA A 343 2.78 18.33 -12.07
CA ALA A 343 3.27 18.17 -10.70
C ALA A 343 3.21 19.46 -9.85
N SER A 344 3.15 20.64 -10.46
CA SER A 344 3.07 21.91 -9.70
C SER A 344 1.73 22.13 -9.01
N SER A 345 0.70 21.37 -9.40
CA SER A 345 -0.63 21.36 -8.76
C SER A 345 -0.83 20.15 -7.84
N VAL A 346 0.25 19.51 -7.39
CA VAL A 346 0.19 18.37 -6.46
C VAL A 346 0.83 18.78 -5.14
N TYR A 347 0.06 18.69 -4.07
CA TYR A 347 0.45 19.02 -2.70
C TYR A 347 0.30 17.77 -1.83
N ALA A 348 1.39 17.00 -1.74
CA ALA A 348 1.46 15.79 -0.94
C ALA A 348 2.67 15.81 0.00
N ASP A 349 2.55 15.12 1.13
CA ASP A 349 3.57 15.13 2.19
C ASP A 349 4.93 14.56 1.74
N ASN A 350 4.93 13.69 0.73
CA ASN A 350 6.13 13.10 0.11
C ASN A 350 6.56 13.81 -1.19
N GLY A 351 5.90 14.91 -1.57
CA GLY A 351 6.12 15.58 -2.85
C GLY A 351 5.54 14.79 -4.03
N THR A 352 6.23 14.82 -5.18
CA THR A 352 5.71 14.30 -6.47
C THR A 352 6.65 13.31 -7.15
N SER A 353 7.77 12.98 -6.54
CA SER A 353 8.82 12.16 -7.18
C SER A 353 8.75 10.68 -6.81
N ALA A 354 7.85 10.29 -5.91
CA ALA A 354 7.73 8.90 -5.49
C ALA A 354 6.98 8.08 -6.54
N SER A 355 7.55 6.95 -6.93
CA SER A 355 6.88 5.91 -7.72
C SER A 355 5.88 5.13 -6.86
N TYR A 356 5.10 4.26 -7.48
CA TYR A 356 4.18 3.36 -6.79
C TYR A 356 4.84 2.65 -5.59
N ASP A 357 4.21 2.74 -4.41
CA ASP A 357 4.78 2.31 -3.12
C ASP A 357 4.46 0.86 -2.73
N LEU A 358 3.62 0.18 -3.50
CA LEU A 358 3.19 -1.18 -3.22
C LEU A 358 3.91 -2.15 -4.17
N GLY A 359 4.31 -3.32 -3.66
CA GLY A 359 4.94 -4.33 -4.49
C GLY A 359 4.01 -4.87 -5.58
N ASP A 360 4.58 -5.36 -6.68
CA ASP A 360 3.81 -6.00 -7.74
C ASP A 360 3.04 -7.21 -7.22
N GLY A 361 1.78 -7.36 -7.65
CA GLY A 361 0.88 -8.43 -7.24
C GLY A 361 0.33 -8.32 -5.81
N VAL A 362 0.74 -7.32 -5.01
CA VAL A 362 0.22 -7.12 -3.65
C VAL A 362 -1.23 -6.64 -3.68
N VAL A 363 -1.55 -5.75 -4.61
CA VAL A 363 -2.90 -5.25 -4.86
C VAL A 363 -3.21 -5.47 -6.33
N THR A 364 -4.27 -6.23 -6.59
CA THR A 364 -4.77 -6.52 -7.93
C THR A 364 -6.23 -6.12 -8.03
N PHE A 365 -6.74 -5.92 -9.25
CA PHE A 365 -8.16 -5.66 -9.46
C PHE A 365 -8.95 -6.95 -9.20
N PRO A 366 -9.92 -6.95 -8.26
CA PRO A 366 -10.70 -8.15 -7.99
C PRO A 366 -11.71 -8.36 -9.11
N THR A 367 -11.55 -9.40 -9.92
CA THR A 367 -12.47 -9.73 -11.01
C THR A 367 -13.51 -10.76 -10.55
N LEU A 368 -14.71 -10.70 -11.13
CA LEU A 368 -15.72 -11.71 -10.97
C LEU A 368 -15.34 -13.05 -11.64
N GLN A 369 -14.37 -13.02 -12.55
CA GLN A 369 -13.84 -14.22 -13.21
C GLN A 369 -12.68 -14.86 -12.43
N ASP A 370 -12.21 -14.23 -11.34
CA ASP A 370 -11.11 -14.74 -10.54
C ASP A 370 -11.44 -16.14 -9.99
N PRO A 371 -10.49 -17.09 -10.03
CA PRO A 371 -10.68 -18.41 -9.47
C PRO A 371 -11.05 -18.35 -7.98
N PHE A 372 -12.10 -19.06 -7.56
CA PHE A 372 -12.56 -19.03 -6.17
C PHE A 372 -12.97 -20.41 -5.63
N PRO A 373 -12.02 -21.33 -5.38
CA PRO A 373 -12.31 -22.68 -4.91
C PRO A 373 -13.20 -22.73 -3.65
N PRO A 374 -14.19 -23.64 -3.56
CA PRO A 374 -14.45 -24.75 -4.49
C PRO A 374 -15.26 -24.35 -5.75
N TYR A 375 -15.56 -23.07 -5.95
CA TYR A 375 -16.24 -22.55 -7.13
C TYR A 375 -15.25 -22.29 -8.26
N GLY A 376 -15.72 -22.32 -9.51
CA GLY A 376 -14.88 -22.04 -10.67
C GLY A 376 -14.39 -20.60 -10.65
N THR A 377 -15.32 -19.67 -10.49
CA THR A 377 -15.08 -18.21 -10.45
C THR A 377 -15.74 -17.56 -9.24
N TYR A 378 -15.37 -16.31 -8.93
CA TYR A 378 -16.05 -15.51 -7.92
C TYR A 378 -17.53 -15.27 -8.29
N GLN A 379 -17.85 -15.15 -9.58
CA GLN A 379 -19.23 -15.07 -10.07
C GLN A 379 -20.04 -16.33 -9.74
N ASP A 380 -19.45 -17.52 -9.90
CA ASP A 380 -20.09 -18.79 -9.52
C ASP A 380 -20.35 -18.87 -8.01
N TYR A 381 -19.41 -18.37 -7.20
CA TYR A 381 -19.61 -18.21 -5.76
C TYR A 381 -20.79 -17.28 -5.46
N LEU A 382 -20.88 -16.13 -6.12
CA LEU A 382 -22.00 -15.20 -5.92
C LEU A 382 -23.32 -15.84 -6.32
N TYR A 383 -23.40 -16.49 -7.48
CA TYR A 383 -24.62 -17.13 -7.95
C TYR A 383 -25.07 -18.24 -6.99
N SER A 384 -24.15 -19.12 -6.58
CA SER A 384 -24.46 -20.28 -5.73
C SER A 384 -24.78 -19.93 -4.27
N THR A 385 -24.26 -18.79 -3.76
CA THR A 385 -24.44 -18.38 -2.36
C THR A 385 -25.37 -17.19 -2.17
N SER A 386 -26.20 -16.88 -3.17
CA SER A 386 -27.20 -15.79 -3.12
C SER A 386 -28.64 -16.31 -3.21
N THR A 387 -29.60 -15.44 -2.91
CA THR A 387 -31.00 -15.65 -3.30
C THR A 387 -31.13 -15.24 -4.76
N VAL A 388 -31.23 -16.23 -5.66
CA VAL A 388 -31.26 -16.00 -7.11
C VAL A 388 -32.69 -15.71 -7.60
N VAL A 389 -32.82 -14.66 -8.40
CA VAL A 389 -34.03 -14.27 -9.11
C VAL A 389 -33.74 -14.34 -10.61
N ASN A 390 -34.44 -15.23 -11.31
CA ASN A 390 -34.25 -15.47 -12.74
C ASN A 390 -34.93 -14.41 -13.63
N SER A 391 -34.69 -13.13 -13.33
CA SER A 391 -35.23 -12.00 -14.07
C SER A 391 -34.40 -10.74 -13.81
N SER A 392 -34.70 -9.68 -14.56
CA SER A 392 -34.31 -8.32 -14.20
C SER A 392 -35.05 -7.82 -12.95
N LEU A 393 -34.48 -6.80 -12.30
CA LEU A 393 -35.16 -6.00 -11.27
C LEU A 393 -35.49 -4.62 -11.85
N THR A 394 -36.73 -4.16 -11.65
CA THR A 394 -37.09 -2.77 -11.90
C THR A 394 -37.81 -2.21 -10.69
N LEU A 395 -37.18 -1.27 -9.98
CA LEU A 395 -37.84 -0.52 -8.91
C LEU A 395 -38.34 0.81 -9.45
N SER A 396 -39.63 1.09 -9.25
CA SER A 396 -40.28 2.32 -9.72
C SER A 396 -41.39 2.76 -8.76
N SER A 397 -42.65 2.80 -9.21
CA SER A 397 -43.83 3.20 -8.43
C SER A 397 -44.56 2.02 -7.76
N SER A 398 -44.10 0.79 -7.96
CA SER A 398 -44.70 -0.42 -7.40
C SER A 398 -43.84 -1.03 -6.29
N ASN A 399 -44.49 -1.62 -5.30
CA ASN A 399 -43.80 -2.41 -4.28
C ASN A 399 -43.14 -3.64 -4.92
N TYR A 400 -42.02 -4.07 -4.34
CA TYR A 400 -41.32 -5.28 -4.75
C TYR A 400 -40.87 -6.05 -3.52
N SER A 401 -40.90 -7.38 -3.56
CA SER A 401 -40.38 -8.20 -2.48
C SER A 401 -39.89 -9.54 -3.01
N VAL A 402 -38.74 -9.98 -2.50
CA VAL A 402 -38.18 -11.31 -2.67
C VAL A 402 -37.53 -11.74 -1.36
N SER A 403 -37.65 -13.02 -1.04
CA SER A 403 -36.98 -13.63 0.11
C SER A 403 -36.55 -15.04 -0.26
N GLY A 404 -35.35 -15.42 0.18
CA GLY A 404 -34.78 -16.73 -0.06
C GLY A 404 -33.73 -17.07 0.99
N PRO A 405 -33.04 -18.23 0.84
CA PRO A 405 -32.19 -18.79 1.89
C PRO A 405 -30.97 -17.92 2.22
N ASN A 406 -30.47 -17.14 1.27
CA ASN A 406 -29.21 -16.41 1.39
C ASN A 406 -29.38 -14.88 1.40
N GLY A 407 -30.63 -14.40 1.38
CA GLY A 407 -30.93 -12.97 1.36
C GLY A 407 -32.38 -12.65 1.04
N SER A 408 -32.78 -11.44 1.36
CA SER A 408 -34.10 -10.89 1.04
C SER A 408 -34.00 -9.41 0.70
N LEU A 409 -34.93 -8.94 -0.13
CA LEU A 409 -35.06 -7.55 -0.53
C LEU A 409 -36.54 -7.20 -0.57
N THR A 410 -36.93 -6.14 0.14
CA THR A 410 -38.29 -5.59 0.09
C THR A 410 -38.22 -4.09 -0.13
N TYR A 411 -38.91 -3.61 -1.16
CA TYR A 411 -39.05 -2.20 -1.49
C TYR A 411 -40.52 -1.76 -1.38
N THR A 412 -40.75 -0.70 -0.60
CA THR A 412 -42.05 -0.06 -0.43
C THR A 412 -42.07 1.27 -1.18
N ALA A 413 -42.79 1.34 -2.30
CA ALA A 413 -42.75 2.48 -3.22
C ALA A 413 -43.31 3.77 -2.61
N SER A 414 -44.31 3.67 -1.72
CA SER A 414 -44.91 4.85 -1.08
C SER A 414 -43.97 5.59 -0.14
N THR A 415 -43.01 4.90 0.48
CA THR A 415 -42.04 5.48 1.43
C THR A 415 -40.64 5.60 0.82
N GLY A 416 -40.33 4.81 -0.21
CA GLY A 416 -38.99 4.61 -0.74
C GLY A 416 -38.14 3.69 0.13
N LEU A 417 -38.70 3.03 1.15
CA LEU A 417 -37.96 2.15 2.05
C LEU A 417 -37.55 0.86 1.33
N LEU A 418 -36.25 0.56 1.33
CA LEU A 418 -35.68 -0.71 0.86
C LEU A 418 -35.07 -1.43 2.07
N VAL A 419 -35.62 -2.58 2.45
CA VAL A 419 -35.04 -3.44 3.49
C VAL A 419 -34.31 -4.57 2.80
N ILE A 420 -33.02 -4.75 3.12
CA ILE A 420 -32.19 -5.79 2.53
C ILE A 420 -31.35 -6.52 3.57
N THR A 421 -31.18 -7.82 3.37
CA THR A 421 -30.22 -8.64 4.10
C THR A 421 -29.61 -9.68 3.17
N GLY A 422 -28.35 -10.06 3.41
CA GLY A 422 -27.67 -11.08 2.61
C GLY A 422 -27.45 -10.65 1.16
N LYS A 423 -27.43 -11.62 0.23
CA LYS A 423 -27.14 -11.38 -1.18
C LYS A 423 -28.35 -11.74 -2.04
N VAL A 424 -28.76 -10.83 -2.93
CA VAL A 424 -29.84 -11.06 -3.90
C VAL A 424 -29.28 -10.90 -5.30
N TYR A 425 -29.32 -11.99 -6.08
CA TYR A 425 -28.72 -12.07 -7.41
C TYR A 425 -29.80 -12.08 -8.48
N PHE A 426 -29.73 -11.14 -9.41
CA PHE A 426 -30.62 -11.02 -10.56
C PHE A 426 -29.88 -11.50 -11.82
N THR A 427 -30.48 -12.44 -12.56
CA THR A 427 -29.87 -12.95 -13.81
C THR A 427 -29.97 -11.98 -14.99
N GLY A 428 -30.76 -10.90 -14.86
CA GLY A 428 -30.82 -9.79 -15.81
C GLY A 428 -30.39 -8.46 -15.18
N ASP A 429 -30.67 -7.37 -15.89
CA ASP A 429 -30.31 -6.01 -15.45
C ASP A 429 -31.09 -5.55 -14.21
N VAL A 430 -30.51 -4.60 -13.46
CA VAL A 430 -31.16 -3.93 -12.33
C VAL A 430 -31.37 -2.45 -12.66
N ASN A 431 -32.63 -2.03 -12.72
CA ASN A 431 -33.04 -0.67 -13.06
C ASN A 431 -33.74 0.01 -11.88
N ILE A 432 -33.11 1.02 -11.31
CA ILE A 432 -33.63 1.78 -10.17
C ILE A 432 -34.18 3.12 -10.68
N ASN A 433 -35.46 3.12 -11.00
CA ASN A 433 -36.25 4.26 -11.46
C ASN A 433 -37.25 4.73 -10.39
N ALA A 434 -37.00 4.38 -9.14
CA ALA A 434 -37.75 4.84 -7.97
C ALA A 434 -37.62 6.37 -7.79
N SER A 435 -38.51 6.97 -7.00
CA SER A 435 -38.35 8.39 -6.63
C SER A 435 -37.16 8.60 -5.68
N LYS A 436 -36.96 7.66 -4.74
CA LYS A 436 -35.83 7.58 -3.82
C LYS A 436 -35.73 6.18 -3.23
N ILE A 437 -34.54 5.83 -2.75
CA ILE A 437 -34.29 4.68 -1.88
C ILE A 437 -33.78 5.20 -0.55
N ILE A 438 -34.44 4.75 0.51
CA ILE A 438 -33.97 4.81 1.90
C ILE A 438 -33.72 3.37 2.32
N TYR A 439 -32.47 2.94 2.45
CA TYR A 439 -32.16 1.53 2.70
C TYR A 439 -31.91 1.22 4.18
N ARG A 440 -32.39 0.06 4.63
CA ARG A 440 -32.16 -0.49 5.98
C ARG A 440 -31.55 -1.89 5.88
N GLY A 441 -30.56 -2.15 6.72
CA GLY A 441 -29.89 -3.45 6.83
C GLY A 441 -28.60 -3.54 6.02
N LYS A 442 -28.01 -4.75 6.02
CA LYS A 442 -26.74 -5.05 5.34
C LYS A 442 -26.94 -6.09 4.27
N GLY A 443 -26.81 -5.70 3.02
CA GLY A 443 -26.99 -6.63 1.92
C GLY A 443 -26.51 -6.08 0.59
N THR A 444 -26.47 -6.98 -0.39
CA THR A 444 -25.88 -6.72 -1.71
C THR A 444 -26.87 -7.08 -2.80
N ILE A 445 -27.06 -6.15 -3.73
CA ILE A 445 -27.82 -6.35 -4.97
C ILE A 445 -26.82 -6.66 -6.08
N ILE A 446 -26.99 -7.82 -6.70
CA ILE A 446 -26.07 -8.33 -7.72
C ILE A 446 -26.84 -8.48 -9.03
N SER A 447 -26.27 -7.99 -10.13
CA SER A 447 -26.80 -8.18 -11.48
C SER A 447 -25.77 -8.91 -12.34
N ALA A 448 -26.23 -9.92 -13.09
CA ALA A 448 -25.44 -10.54 -14.16
C ALA A 448 -25.27 -9.63 -15.39
N GLY A 449 -26.00 -8.50 -15.44
CA GLY A 449 -25.95 -7.51 -16.50
C GLY A 449 -25.55 -6.13 -15.96
N ASP A 450 -26.24 -5.11 -16.46
CA ASP A 450 -25.99 -3.73 -16.08
C ASP A 450 -26.83 -3.31 -14.85
N ILE A 451 -26.31 -2.34 -14.10
CA ILE A 451 -27.05 -1.66 -13.01
C ILE A 451 -27.23 -0.18 -13.34
N ASN A 452 -28.47 0.30 -13.32
CA ASN A 452 -28.80 1.71 -13.57
C ASN A 452 -29.46 2.36 -12.35
N ILE A 453 -28.80 3.32 -11.72
CA ILE A 453 -29.28 4.01 -10.51
C ILE A 453 -29.65 5.46 -10.83
N ASN A 454 -30.95 5.74 -10.89
CA ASN A 454 -31.51 7.02 -11.34
C ASN A 454 -32.19 7.84 -10.22
N CYS A 455 -31.96 7.49 -8.95
CA CYS A 455 -32.56 8.17 -7.80
C CYS A 455 -31.57 8.34 -6.63
N ASN A 456 -32.01 9.06 -5.59
CA ASN A 456 -31.28 9.14 -4.32
C ASN A 456 -31.22 7.76 -3.66
N VAL A 457 -30.08 7.41 -3.05
CA VAL A 457 -29.88 6.14 -2.33
C VAL A 457 -29.19 6.44 -1.00
N LEU A 458 -29.95 6.51 0.09
CA LEU A 458 -29.43 6.90 1.40
C LEU A 458 -29.72 5.85 2.47
N PRO A 459 -28.82 5.65 3.45
CA PRO A 459 -29.12 4.80 4.59
C PRO A 459 -30.25 5.42 5.41
N GLU A 460 -31.10 4.57 5.95
CA GLU A 460 -32.14 5.01 6.87
C GLU A 460 -31.53 5.57 8.15
N THR A 461 -30.54 4.86 8.71
CA THR A 461 -29.83 5.24 9.93
C THR A 461 -28.43 5.78 9.61
N ARG A 462 -27.41 4.91 9.53
CA ARG A 462 -26.00 5.28 9.36
C ARG A 462 -25.23 4.27 8.51
N PHE A 463 -24.59 4.77 7.46
CA PHE A 463 -23.70 4.02 6.56
C PHE A 463 -22.24 4.13 7.00
N PRO A 464 -21.43 3.06 6.95
CA PRO A 464 -21.73 1.67 6.58
C PRO A 464 -21.93 0.76 7.81
N THR A 465 -21.94 1.33 9.02
CA THR A 465 -21.91 0.54 10.26
C THR A 465 -23.21 -0.20 10.51
N THR A 466 -24.35 0.48 10.41
CA THR A 466 -25.67 -0.08 10.72
C THR A 466 -26.38 -0.52 9.45
N ASP A 467 -26.43 0.38 8.47
CA ASP A 467 -27.00 0.12 7.14
C ASP A 467 -25.87 0.13 6.11
N ALA A 468 -25.76 -0.92 5.29
CA ALA A 468 -24.76 -1.01 4.24
C ALA A 468 -25.36 -1.69 3.00
N LEU A 469 -25.44 -0.94 1.91
CA LEU A 469 -25.94 -1.43 0.63
C LEU A 469 -24.80 -1.57 -0.37
N GLY A 470 -24.61 -2.80 -0.85
CA GLY A 470 -23.66 -3.14 -1.91
C GLY A 470 -24.34 -3.28 -3.26
N TRP A 471 -23.65 -2.88 -4.31
CA TRP A 471 -24.06 -3.02 -5.70
C TRP A 471 -22.96 -3.71 -6.46
N ILE A 472 -23.29 -4.81 -7.16
CA ILE A 472 -22.35 -5.55 -8.01
C ILE A 472 -22.98 -5.69 -9.39
N ALA A 473 -22.41 -5.00 -10.37
CA ALA A 473 -22.74 -5.17 -11.78
C ALA A 473 -21.66 -6.03 -12.45
N ALA A 474 -22.05 -7.15 -13.07
CA ALA A 474 -21.13 -7.95 -13.86
C ALA A 474 -20.71 -7.28 -15.18
N LYS A 475 -21.36 -6.15 -15.54
CA LYS A 475 -21.03 -5.32 -16.69
C LYS A 475 -20.87 -3.85 -16.28
N ASN A 476 -21.71 -2.95 -16.79
CA ASN A 476 -21.67 -1.52 -16.51
C ASN A 476 -22.53 -1.15 -15.32
N MET A 477 -22.17 -0.06 -14.64
CA MET A 477 -23.00 0.58 -13.64
C MET A 477 -23.15 2.06 -13.93
N THR A 478 -24.38 2.52 -14.12
CA THR A 478 -24.70 3.95 -14.11
C THR A 478 -25.02 4.37 -12.68
N VAL A 479 -24.20 5.25 -12.11
CA VAL A 479 -24.43 5.84 -10.77
C VAL A 479 -24.78 7.31 -10.95
N GLY A 480 -25.99 7.71 -10.54
CA GLY A 480 -26.41 9.10 -10.67
C GLY A 480 -26.93 9.45 -12.07
N GLY A 481 -27.81 8.63 -12.66
CA GLY A 481 -28.37 8.90 -14.00
C GLY A 481 -29.25 10.16 -14.10
N SER A 482 -29.63 10.74 -12.96
CA SER A 482 -30.28 12.05 -12.84
C SER A 482 -29.33 13.06 -12.17
N ALA A 483 -29.57 14.36 -12.37
CA ALA A 483 -28.75 15.39 -11.75
C ALA A 483 -29.09 15.57 -10.27
N GLN A 484 -28.11 16.04 -9.50
CA GLN A 484 -28.22 16.40 -8.09
C GLN A 484 -28.67 15.25 -7.18
N LEU A 485 -28.27 14.02 -7.53
CA LEU A 485 -28.56 12.86 -6.69
C LEU A 485 -27.55 12.73 -5.56
N THR A 486 -28.00 12.24 -4.42
CA THR A 486 -27.17 11.89 -3.27
C THR A 486 -27.26 10.40 -3.02
N LEU A 487 -26.10 9.74 -3.03
CA LEU A 487 -25.97 8.29 -2.90
C LEU A 487 -24.95 7.94 -1.82
N ALA A 488 -25.20 6.87 -1.08
CA ALA A 488 -24.25 6.28 -0.14
C ALA A 488 -24.28 4.75 -0.26
N GLY A 489 -23.15 4.13 -0.59
CA GLY A 489 -23.10 2.68 -0.84
C GLY A 489 -21.70 2.18 -1.23
N ALA A 490 -21.59 0.87 -1.42
CA ALA A 490 -20.42 0.23 -2.02
C ALA A 490 -20.76 -0.14 -3.46
N PHE A 491 -20.01 0.38 -4.44
CA PHE A 491 -20.32 0.24 -5.86
C PHE A 491 -19.22 -0.52 -6.57
N TYR A 492 -19.54 -1.70 -7.10
CA TYR A 492 -18.65 -2.51 -7.92
C TYR A 492 -19.25 -2.69 -9.32
N ALA A 493 -18.48 -2.38 -10.35
CA ALA A 493 -18.82 -2.76 -11.72
C ALA A 493 -17.60 -3.41 -12.37
N GLN A 494 -17.76 -4.61 -12.90
CA GLN A 494 -16.67 -5.34 -13.57
C GLN A 494 -16.09 -4.53 -14.72
N TYR A 495 -16.94 -3.94 -15.58
CA TYR A 495 -16.49 -3.18 -16.73
C TYR A 495 -16.29 -1.70 -16.40
N LYS A 496 -17.41 -0.96 -16.28
CA LYS A 496 -17.39 0.49 -16.25
C LYS A 496 -18.38 1.05 -15.26
N VAL A 497 -17.93 2.00 -14.44
CA VAL A 497 -18.80 2.92 -13.73
C VAL A 497 -18.96 4.20 -14.55
N TYR A 498 -20.21 4.55 -14.85
CA TYR A 498 -20.59 5.76 -15.57
C TYR A 498 -21.36 6.73 -14.68
N ILE A 499 -20.86 7.96 -14.54
CA ILE A 499 -21.52 9.03 -13.79
C ILE A 499 -21.83 10.18 -14.75
N PRO A 500 -23.04 10.24 -15.35
CA PRO A 500 -23.35 11.19 -16.41
C PRO A 500 -23.58 12.62 -15.94
N LYS A 501 -23.91 12.83 -14.66
CA LYS A 501 -24.43 14.08 -14.13
C LYS A 501 -23.87 14.37 -12.74
N GLN A 502 -23.88 15.65 -12.37
CA GLN A 502 -23.49 16.12 -11.05
C GLN A 502 -24.27 15.36 -9.97
N SER A 503 -23.58 14.66 -9.09
CA SER A 503 -24.15 13.89 -7.97
C SER A 503 -23.17 13.90 -6.79
N ASN A 504 -23.66 13.64 -5.58
CA ASN A 504 -22.86 13.43 -4.38
C ASN A 504 -22.88 11.94 -4.02
N ILE A 505 -21.71 11.29 -3.98
CA ILE A 505 -21.61 9.86 -3.74
C ILE A 505 -20.68 9.63 -2.54
N ALA A 506 -21.18 8.99 -1.49
CA ALA A 506 -20.38 8.57 -0.34
C ALA A 506 -20.13 7.05 -0.37
N GLY A 507 -18.92 6.63 -0.03
CA GLY A 507 -18.50 5.24 -0.01
C GLY A 507 -17.29 5.02 -0.91
N SER A 508 -17.30 3.92 -1.66
CA SER A 508 -16.19 3.56 -2.53
C SER A 508 -16.72 3.00 -3.84
N LEU A 509 -16.08 3.37 -4.93
CA LEU A 509 -16.39 2.86 -6.27
C LEU A 509 -15.20 2.06 -6.80
N VAL A 510 -15.47 0.84 -7.25
CA VAL A 510 -14.47 -0.11 -7.74
C VAL A 510 -14.88 -0.55 -9.15
N SER A 511 -14.03 -0.31 -10.14
CA SER A 511 -14.31 -0.70 -11.52
C SER A 511 -13.05 -0.81 -12.37
N SER A 512 -13.12 -1.50 -13.52
CA SER A 512 -11.99 -1.51 -14.46
C SER A 512 -11.79 -0.13 -15.08
N TYR A 513 -12.87 0.61 -15.32
CA TYR A 513 -12.86 1.92 -15.95
C TYR A 513 -13.95 2.86 -15.41
N PHE A 514 -13.64 4.16 -15.37
CA PHE A 514 -14.58 5.21 -14.96
C PHE A 514 -14.79 6.22 -16.07
N SER A 515 -16.05 6.52 -16.39
CA SER A 515 -16.41 7.66 -17.26
C SER A 515 -17.32 8.61 -16.48
N VAL A 516 -16.89 9.86 -16.38
CA VAL A 516 -17.45 10.84 -15.46
C VAL A 516 -17.74 12.15 -16.18
N LYS A 517 -18.93 12.71 -15.98
CA LYS A 517 -19.35 13.97 -16.62
C LYS A 517 -20.00 14.89 -15.60
N ASN A 518 -19.87 16.20 -15.86
CA ASN A 518 -20.49 17.27 -15.07
C ASN A 518 -20.07 17.32 -13.58
N VAL A 519 -18.79 17.02 -13.29
CA VAL A 519 -18.13 17.25 -11.99
C VAL A 519 -18.94 16.74 -10.79
N PRO A 520 -19.18 15.43 -10.67
CA PRO A 520 -19.75 14.85 -9.47
C PRO A 520 -18.75 14.94 -8.31
N HIS A 521 -19.26 14.89 -7.09
CA HIS A 521 -18.48 14.88 -5.87
C HIS A 521 -18.54 13.50 -5.25
N MET A 522 -17.37 12.92 -4.98
CA MET A 522 -17.25 11.60 -4.37
C MET A 522 -16.48 11.70 -3.05
N TYR A 523 -16.95 10.97 -2.06
CA TYR A 523 -16.44 11.04 -0.70
C TYR A 523 -16.18 9.63 -0.17
N GLN A 524 -14.92 9.32 0.09
CA GLN A 524 -14.52 8.08 0.74
C GLN A 524 -15.18 7.97 2.10
N VAL A 525 -15.62 6.76 2.46
CA VAL A 525 -16.03 6.47 3.84
C VAL A 525 -15.11 5.37 4.38
N PRO A 526 -14.00 5.69 5.06
CA PRO A 526 -12.97 4.70 5.41
C PRO A 526 -13.48 3.49 6.20
N ALA A 527 -14.50 3.69 7.04
CA ALA A 527 -15.16 2.62 7.79
C ALA A 527 -15.77 1.52 6.90
N LEU A 528 -16.04 1.81 5.62
CA LEU A 528 -16.61 0.86 4.67
C LEU A 528 -15.71 -0.36 4.49
N ALA A 529 -14.40 -0.19 4.39
CA ALA A 529 -13.45 -1.28 4.18
C ALA A 529 -13.48 -2.35 5.29
N THR A 530 -13.96 -2.00 6.48
CA THR A 530 -14.13 -2.91 7.63
C THR A 530 -15.59 -3.27 7.93
N SER A 531 -16.53 -2.78 7.12
CA SER A 531 -17.98 -2.98 7.32
C SER A 531 -18.70 -3.18 5.99
N LEU A 532 -18.07 -3.93 5.08
CA LEU A 532 -18.59 -4.19 3.75
C LEU A 532 -19.91 -4.98 3.79
N PRO A 533 -20.83 -4.70 2.85
CA PRO A 533 -21.90 -5.61 2.50
C PRO A 533 -21.37 -7.01 2.16
N PRO A 534 -22.17 -8.08 2.33
CA PRO A 534 -21.72 -9.45 2.06
C PRO A 534 -21.43 -9.68 0.56
N GLY A 535 -20.33 -10.36 0.25
CA GLY A 535 -19.98 -10.79 -1.11
C GLY A 535 -19.43 -9.69 -2.03
N MET A 536 -18.97 -8.56 -1.49
CA MET A 536 -18.25 -7.57 -2.28
C MET A 536 -16.91 -8.15 -2.76
N PRO A 537 -16.54 -8.03 -4.05
CA PRO A 537 -15.26 -8.52 -4.57
C PRO A 537 -14.08 -7.84 -3.88
N GLY A 538 -13.00 -8.59 -3.57
CA GLY A 538 -11.84 -8.04 -2.85
C GLY A 538 -12.14 -7.59 -1.42
N SER A 539 -13.08 -8.25 -0.73
CA SER A 539 -13.48 -7.90 0.63
C SER A 539 -12.42 -8.11 1.70
N ASP A 540 -11.43 -8.97 1.42
CA ASP A 540 -10.38 -9.28 2.38
C ASP A 540 -9.43 -8.07 2.53
N PRO A 541 -9.16 -7.63 3.77
CA PRO A 541 -8.30 -6.48 4.00
C PRO A 541 -6.86 -6.84 3.67
N ILE A 542 -6.16 -5.91 3.01
CA ILE A 542 -4.74 -6.06 2.68
C ILE A 542 -3.97 -5.07 3.57
N TRP A 543 -3.32 -5.58 4.61
CA TRP A 543 -2.59 -4.74 5.57
C TRP A 543 -1.12 -4.62 5.19
N ILE A 544 -0.67 -3.39 4.93
CA ILE A 544 0.75 -3.06 4.73
C ILE A 544 1.26 -2.39 5.99
N VAL A 545 2.33 -2.95 6.55
CA VAL A 545 3.00 -2.43 7.74
C VAL A 545 4.35 -1.86 7.35
N THR A 546 4.50 -0.56 7.54
CA THR A 546 5.76 0.15 7.35
C THR A 546 6.33 0.55 8.70
N VAL A 547 7.65 0.42 8.86
CA VAL A 547 8.38 0.87 10.05
C VAL A 547 9.47 1.82 9.60
N ASP A 548 9.28 3.11 9.84
CA ASP A 548 10.23 4.16 9.50
C ASP A 548 11.15 4.45 10.68
N ILE A 549 12.46 4.38 10.47
CA ILE A 549 13.43 4.82 11.47
C ILE A 549 13.51 6.35 11.44
N LYS A 550 13.08 7.01 12.51
CA LYS A 550 13.11 8.49 12.62
C LYS A 550 14.42 8.98 13.23
N SER A 551 15.00 8.21 14.14
CA SER A 551 16.33 8.49 14.67
C SER A 551 17.02 7.23 15.15
N TRP A 552 18.34 7.29 15.15
CA TRP A 552 19.24 6.25 15.67
C TRP A 552 20.30 6.93 16.52
N ARG A 553 20.63 6.35 17.68
CA ARG A 553 21.65 6.86 18.58
C ARG A 553 22.42 5.73 19.26
N ASP A 554 23.75 5.81 19.20
CA ASP A 554 24.64 5.06 20.08
C ASP A 554 24.81 5.84 21.40
N LEU A 555 24.43 5.22 22.51
CA LEU A 555 24.56 5.78 23.85
C LEU A 555 25.90 5.41 24.50
N GLY A 556 26.75 4.69 23.78
CA GLY A 556 28.02 4.17 24.23
C GLY A 556 27.87 2.85 24.99
N GLY A 557 28.93 2.49 25.70
CA GLY A 557 28.98 1.30 26.55
C GLY A 557 30.36 1.14 27.15
N TYR A 558 30.58 0.04 27.87
CA TYR A 558 31.88 -0.24 28.47
C TYR A 558 32.69 -1.22 27.62
N SER A 559 34.01 -1.14 27.76
CA SER A 559 34.96 -2.15 27.25
C SER A 559 36.02 -2.36 28.31
N ASN A 560 36.08 -3.57 28.88
CA ASN A 560 37.02 -3.94 29.93
C ASN A 560 38.11 -4.87 29.40
#